data_AF-A0AAV4J530-F1
#
_entry.id   AF-A0AAV4J530-F1
#
_cell.length_a   1.000
_cell.length_b   1.000
_cell.length_c   1.000
_cell.angle_alpha   90.00
_cell.angle_beta   90.00
_cell.angle_gamma   90.00
#
_symmetry.space_group_name_H-M   'P 1'
#
loop_
_entity.id
_entity.type
_entity.pdbx_description
1 polymer ?
#
loop_
_entity_poly.entity_id
_entity_poly.type
_entity_poly.pdbx_seq_one_letter_code
_entity_poly.pdbx_strand_id
1 'polypeptide(L)'
;MPQVFYQVYIIHGSTNWHTVPLVNMLLPGKTETIYRTAFSALFQLLKDRDASFCPNVDFEKVVIIVLSELLPDIKVICCRFHSGQALYRNICRLGLSQNYQDSQSETGAWLRPFFALPYLDPSEVEDSFCFDMMPDVPEDPKCQEFAEYVFQTFVSPESVFPPKLWTQKPSQEIRTTNAAEAFHRHLNENFASKHPNIFTFTEAIKREQAMTTVKLKKKPG
;
A
#
# COMPACT_ATOMS: atom_id res chain seq x y z
N MET A 1 -15.03 -6.43 11.58
CA MET A 1 -14.97 -5.20 12.39
C MET A 1 -16.13 -5.13 13.38
N PRO A 2 -15.87 -4.90 14.69
CA PRO A 2 -16.92 -4.58 15.64
C PRO A 2 -17.80 -3.42 15.14
N GLN A 3 -19.12 -3.51 15.32
CA GLN A 3 -20.10 -2.63 14.65
C GLN A 3 -19.88 -1.13 14.86
N VAL A 4 -19.30 -0.72 15.98
CA VAL A 4 -19.05 0.70 16.30
C VAL A 4 -17.84 1.29 15.57
N PHE A 5 -17.00 0.45 14.94
CA PHE A 5 -15.81 0.89 14.22
C PHE A 5 -15.93 0.57 12.74
N TYR A 6 -15.50 1.51 11.91
CA TYR A 6 -15.47 1.35 10.46
C TYR A 6 -14.34 0.42 10.04
N GLN A 7 -13.15 0.58 10.64
CA GLN A 7 -11.97 -0.20 10.30
C GLN A 7 -10.99 -0.35 11.47
N VAL A 8 -10.10 -1.33 11.35
CA VAL A 8 -8.86 -1.39 12.11
C VAL A 8 -7.73 -0.97 11.19
N TYR A 9 -6.97 0.04 11.60
CA TYR A 9 -5.76 0.47 10.90
C TYR A 9 -4.55 -0.04 11.67
N ILE A 10 -3.69 -0.82 11.02
CA ILE A 10 -2.58 -1.52 11.68
C ILE A 10 -1.27 -1.02 11.13
N ILE A 11 -0.43 -0.46 12.01
CA ILE A 11 0.93 -0.05 11.66
C ILE A 11 1.86 -1.21 11.97
N HIS A 12 2.53 -1.67 10.93
CA HIS A 12 3.55 -2.70 11.02
C HIS A 12 4.93 -2.08 11.07
N GLY A 13 5.82 -2.64 11.88
CA GLY A 13 7.24 -2.31 11.89
C GLY A 13 8.07 -3.47 11.37
N SER A 14 9.22 -3.15 10.79
CA SER A 14 10.23 -4.15 10.41
C SER A 14 11.32 -4.21 11.47
N THR A 15 11.54 -5.38 12.05
CA THR A 15 12.61 -5.64 13.02
C THR A 15 13.25 -6.98 12.71
N ASN A 16 14.57 -7.06 12.55
CA ASN A 16 15.30 -8.31 12.32
C ASN A 16 14.67 -9.18 11.19
N TRP A 17 14.38 -8.57 10.03
CA TRP A 17 13.73 -9.24 8.87
C TRP A 17 12.29 -9.70 9.09
N HIS A 18 11.69 -9.41 10.24
CA HIS A 18 10.31 -9.75 10.56
C HIS A 18 9.46 -8.49 10.50
N THR A 19 8.36 -8.57 9.75
CA THR A 19 7.29 -7.56 9.83
C THR A 19 6.35 -7.96 10.96
N VAL A 20 6.14 -7.05 11.90
CA VAL A 20 5.31 -7.28 13.09
C VAL A 20 4.28 -6.17 13.26
N PRO A 21 3.03 -6.47 13.66
CA PRO A 21 2.06 -5.44 14.01
C PRO A 21 2.51 -4.73 15.30
N LEU A 22 2.66 -3.41 15.26
CA LEU A 22 3.10 -2.61 16.40
C LEU A 22 1.95 -1.80 17.02
N VAL A 23 1.06 -1.26 16.18
CA VAL A 23 -0.03 -0.40 16.62
C VAL A 23 -1.32 -0.83 15.93
N ASN A 24 -2.39 -0.98 16.71
CA ASN A 24 -3.73 -1.24 16.21
C ASN A 24 -4.63 -0.04 16.56
N MET A 25 -5.16 0.63 15.56
CA MET A 25 -6.06 1.77 15.73
C MET A 25 -7.47 1.40 15.28
N LEU A 26 -8.43 1.46 16.20
CA LEU A 26 -9.84 1.25 15.89
C LEU A 26 -10.45 2.59 15.47
N LEU A 27 -10.75 2.74 14.18
CA LEU A 27 -11.16 4.01 13.60
C LEU A 27 -12.67 4.01 13.28
N PRO A 28 -13.40 5.08 13.65
CA PRO A 28 -14.83 5.19 13.38
C PRO A 28 -15.13 5.60 11.92
N GLY A 29 -14.10 5.89 11.11
CA GLY A 29 -14.25 6.26 9.70
C GLY A 29 -12.90 6.46 9.00
N LYS A 30 -12.96 7.04 7.80
CA LYS A 30 -11.83 7.29 6.89
C LYS A 30 -11.68 8.77 6.49
N THR A 31 -12.01 9.69 7.41
CA THR A 31 -11.89 11.13 7.14
C THR A 31 -10.52 11.66 7.57
N GLU A 32 -10.13 12.80 7.00
CA GLU A 32 -8.88 13.47 7.36
C GLU A 32 -8.79 13.77 8.86
N THR A 33 -9.86 14.30 9.46
CA THR A 33 -9.94 14.59 10.90
C THR A 33 -9.68 13.33 11.74
N ILE A 34 -10.23 12.18 11.34
CA ILE A 34 -10.06 10.92 12.07
C ILE A 34 -8.60 10.46 12.00
N TYR A 35 -8.01 10.44 10.81
CA TYR A 35 -6.61 10.05 10.64
C TYR A 35 -5.66 11.00 11.35
N ARG A 36 -5.87 12.32 11.22
CA ARG A 36 -5.04 13.34 11.89
C ARG A 36 -5.09 13.18 13.40
N THR A 37 -6.27 12.96 13.96
CA THR A 37 -6.42 12.73 15.41
C THR A 37 -5.67 11.47 15.83
N ALA A 38 -5.84 10.37 15.10
CA ALA A 38 -5.21 9.09 15.42
C ALA A 38 -3.67 9.15 15.33
N PHE A 39 -3.12 9.69 14.24
CA PHE A 39 -1.68 9.81 14.05
C PHE A 39 -1.05 10.83 14.99
N SER A 40 -1.73 11.95 15.29
CA SER A 40 -1.23 12.92 16.28
C SER A 40 -1.14 12.28 17.66
N ALA A 41 -2.15 11.52 18.07
CA ALA A 41 -2.11 10.79 19.34
C ALA A 41 -0.96 9.76 19.37
N LEU A 42 -0.74 9.04 18.28
CA LEU A 42 0.38 8.11 18.15
C LEU A 42 1.73 8.82 18.30
N PHE A 43 1.97 9.90 17.55
CA PHE A 43 3.26 10.60 17.61
C PHE A 43 3.51 11.27 18.96
N GLN A 44 2.46 11.73 19.65
CA GLN A 44 2.59 12.20 21.04
C GLN A 44 3.02 11.08 22.01
N LEU A 45 2.57 9.84 21.80
CA LEU A 45 3.02 8.68 22.60
C LEU A 45 4.47 8.27 22.28
N LEU A 46 4.97 8.64 21.11
CA LEU A 46 6.31 8.28 20.63
C LEU A 46 7.33 9.41 20.77
N LYS A 47 6.92 10.61 21.19
CA LYS A 47 7.77 11.82 21.22
C LYS A 47 9.10 11.65 21.98
N ASP A 48 9.10 10.85 23.04
CA ASP A 48 10.27 10.62 23.91
C ASP A 48 11.02 9.32 23.54
N ARG A 49 10.69 8.71 22.40
CA ARG A 49 11.31 7.47 21.93
C ARG A 49 12.22 7.74 20.73
N ASP A 50 13.37 7.10 20.72
CA ASP A 50 14.26 7.07 19.56
C ASP A 50 13.66 6.13 18.49
N ALA A 51 12.79 6.69 17.64
CA ALA A 51 12.10 5.98 16.59
C ALA A 51 12.31 6.70 15.25
N SER A 52 12.89 5.99 14.28
CA SER A 52 12.94 6.43 12.89
C SER A 52 11.68 5.99 12.15
N PHE A 53 11.04 6.91 11.43
CA PHE A 53 9.85 6.60 10.62
C PHE A 53 10.19 6.69 9.14
N CYS A 54 9.91 5.61 8.41
CA CYS A 54 9.93 5.57 6.94
C CYS A 54 8.60 4.95 6.48
N PRO A 55 7.49 5.70 6.53
CA PRO A 55 6.17 5.14 6.33
C PRO A 55 5.98 4.66 4.88
N ASN A 56 5.73 3.35 4.74
CA ASN A 56 5.19 2.76 3.52
C ASN A 56 3.68 2.61 3.70
N VAL A 57 2.90 3.31 2.90
CA VAL A 57 1.43 3.41 3.07
C VAL A 57 0.68 2.96 1.83
N ASP A 58 -0.60 2.66 2.01
CA ASP A 58 -1.50 2.39 0.89
C ASP A 58 -1.76 3.67 0.08
N PHE A 59 -2.27 3.50 -1.14
CA PHE A 59 -2.69 4.60 -2.01
C PHE A 59 -3.99 5.25 -1.51
N GLU A 60 -3.94 5.83 -0.30
CA GLU A 60 -5.02 6.56 0.34
C GLU A 60 -4.63 8.03 0.52
N LYS A 61 -5.11 8.89 -0.39
CA LYS A 61 -4.73 10.31 -0.48
C LYS A 61 -4.79 11.04 0.85
N VAL A 62 -5.84 10.80 1.64
CA VAL A 62 -6.05 11.43 2.94
C VAL A 62 -4.95 11.04 3.95
N VAL A 63 -4.54 9.77 3.97
CA VAL A 63 -3.46 9.30 4.85
C VAL A 63 -2.13 9.93 4.45
N ILE A 64 -1.84 10.00 3.15
CA ILE A 64 -0.61 10.62 2.62
C ILE A 64 -0.54 12.09 3.04
N ILE A 65 -1.60 12.87 2.80
CA ILE A 65 -1.68 14.28 3.18
C ILE A 65 -1.43 14.45 4.68
N VAL A 66 -2.17 13.72 5.51
CA VAL A 66 -2.05 13.83 6.98
C VAL A 66 -0.64 13.49 7.45
N LEU A 67 -0.03 12.41 6.94
CA LEU A 67 1.32 12.03 7.34
C LEU A 67 2.37 13.02 6.85
N SER A 68 2.26 13.53 5.63
CA SER A 68 3.18 14.55 5.10
C SER A 68 3.13 15.85 5.90
N GLU A 69 1.97 16.23 6.44
CA GLU A 69 1.86 17.40 7.30
C GLU A 69 2.36 17.16 8.73
N LEU A 70 2.14 15.96 9.28
CA LEU A 70 2.60 15.61 10.62
C LEU A 70 4.11 15.28 10.67
N LEU A 71 4.70 14.87 9.53
CA LEU A 71 6.10 14.48 9.38
C LEU A 71 6.73 15.16 8.16
N PRO A 72 6.88 16.50 8.15
CA PRO A 72 7.30 17.26 6.96
C PRO A 72 8.69 16.89 6.45
N ASP A 73 9.58 16.44 7.34
CA ASP A 73 10.96 16.07 7.00
C ASP A 73 11.09 14.60 6.58
N ILE A 74 9.99 13.83 6.59
CA ILE A 74 9.99 12.39 6.32
C ILE A 74 9.30 12.12 4.99
N LYS A 75 9.99 11.41 4.10
CA LYS A 75 9.41 10.98 2.84
C LYS A 75 8.36 9.88 3.08
N VAL A 76 7.09 10.21 2.85
CA VAL A 76 6.00 9.23 2.76
C VAL A 76 6.05 8.54 1.40
N ILE A 77 6.06 7.21 1.39
CA ILE A 77 6.15 6.42 0.17
C ILE A 77 4.94 5.48 0.08
N CYS A 78 4.31 5.40 -1.08
CA CYS A 78 3.23 4.48 -1.35
C CYS A 78 3.74 3.08 -1.66
N CYS A 79 2.97 2.07 -1.27
CA CYS A 79 3.34 0.69 -1.45
C CYS A 79 3.27 0.24 -2.91
N ARG A 80 4.42 -0.13 -3.48
CA ARG A 80 4.51 -0.68 -4.85
C ARG A 80 3.60 -1.88 -5.10
N PHE A 81 3.39 -2.73 -4.10
CA PHE A 81 2.50 -3.88 -4.27
C PHE A 81 1.06 -3.43 -4.55
N HIS A 82 0.58 -2.40 -3.85
CA HIS A 82 -0.75 -1.86 -4.04
C HIS A 82 -0.91 -1.12 -5.38
N SER A 83 0.13 -0.50 -5.93
CA SER A 83 0.06 0.03 -7.32
C SER A 83 -0.05 -1.10 -8.33
N GLY A 84 0.75 -2.16 -8.21
CA GLY A 84 0.62 -3.35 -9.06
C GLY A 84 -0.77 -3.98 -8.99
N GLN A 85 -1.36 -4.10 -7.80
CA GLN A 85 -2.73 -4.55 -7.65
C GLN A 85 -3.77 -3.61 -8.27
N ALA A 86 -3.56 -2.29 -8.20
CA ALA A 86 -4.44 -1.32 -8.83
C ALA A 86 -4.42 -1.46 -10.37
N LEU A 87 -3.22 -1.56 -10.95
CA LEU A 87 -3.03 -1.82 -12.38
C LEU A 87 -3.73 -3.11 -12.81
N TYR A 88 -3.46 -4.22 -12.13
CA TYR A 88 -4.06 -5.51 -12.48
C TYR A 88 -5.58 -5.52 -12.32
N ARG A 89 -6.13 -4.87 -11.28
CA ARG A 89 -7.59 -4.74 -11.13
C ARG A 89 -8.21 -3.94 -12.26
N ASN A 90 -7.54 -2.90 -12.76
CA ASN A 90 -8.02 -2.13 -13.90
C ASN A 90 -7.97 -2.98 -15.20
N ILE A 91 -6.89 -3.72 -15.43
CA ILE A 91 -6.79 -4.71 -16.54
C ILE A 91 -7.96 -5.70 -16.50
N CYS A 92 -8.26 -6.28 -15.33
CA CYS A 92 -9.39 -7.18 -15.16
C CYS A 92 -10.73 -6.50 -15.42
N ARG A 93 -10.93 -5.28 -14.91
CA ARG A 93 -12.16 -4.49 -15.10
C ARG A 93 -12.45 -4.23 -16.57
N LEU A 94 -11.41 -3.98 -17.36
CA LEU A 94 -11.49 -3.76 -18.81
C LEU A 94 -11.65 -5.05 -19.61
N GLY A 95 -11.55 -6.22 -18.97
CA GLY A 95 -11.59 -7.51 -19.64
C GLY A 95 -10.31 -7.85 -20.42
N LEU A 96 -9.18 -7.25 -20.06
CA LEU A 96 -7.86 -7.47 -20.68
C LEU A 96 -7.04 -8.57 -19.97
N SER A 97 -7.63 -9.26 -18.99
CA SER A 97 -6.91 -10.24 -18.16
C SER A 97 -6.38 -11.43 -18.96
N GLN A 98 -7.11 -11.90 -19.96
CA GLN A 98 -6.66 -12.99 -20.85
C GLN A 98 -5.46 -12.54 -21.68
N ASN A 99 -5.52 -11.34 -22.27
CA ASN A 99 -4.41 -10.74 -23.00
C ASN A 99 -3.16 -10.60 -22.14
N TYR A 100 -3.30 -10.18 -20.89
CA TYR A 100 -2.18 -10.03 -19.95
C TYR A 100 -1.51 -11.37 -19.62
N GLN A 101 -2.31 -12.43 -19.41
CA GLN A 101 -1.83 -13.76 -19.04
C GLN A 101 -1.22 -14.54 -20.21
N ASP A 102 -1.65 -14.25 -21.43
CA ASP A 102 -1.07 -14.85 -22.64
C ASP A 102 0.32 -14.26 -22.93
N SER A 103 1.33 -15.13 -23.02
CA SER A 103 2.71 -14.75 -23.31
C SER A 103 2.92 -14.33 -24.77
N GLN A 104 2.05 -14.76 -25.68
CA GLN A 104 2.12 -14.45 -27.12
C GLN A 104 1.25 -13.24 -27.51
N SER A 105 0.45 -12.72 -26.59
CA SER A 105 -0.43 -11.58 -26.82
C SER A 105 0.36 -10.27 -26.92
N GLU A 106 0.23 -9.56 -28.05
CA GLU A 106 0.82 -8.23 -28.27
C GLU A 106 0.30 -7.21 -27.24
N THR A 107 -1.02 -7.20 -26.98
CA THR A 107 -1.61 -6.39 -25.91
C THR A 107 -1.03 -6.75 -24.55
N GLY A 108 -0.77 -8.04 -24.28
CA GLY A 108 -0.09 -8.47 -23.06
C GLY A 108 1.33 -7.94 -22.97
N ALA A 109 2.06 -7.97 -24.09
CA ALA A 109 3.42 -7.44 -24.18
C ALA A 109 3.46 -5.93 -23.89
N TRP A 110 2.45 -5.19 -24.33
CA TRP A 110 2.29 -3.77 -24.04
C TRP A 110 1.86 -3.48 -22.58
N LEU A 111 1.01 -4.31 -21.97
CA LEU A 111 0.53 -4.11 -20.58
C LEU A 111 1.59 -4.37 -19.51
N ARG A 112 2.51 -5.33 -19.73
CA ARG A 112 3.48 -5.78 -18.71
C ARG A 112 4.50 -4.69 -18.30
N PRO A 113 5.07 -3.88 -19.22
CA PRO A 113 6.00 -2.79 -18.89
C PRO A 113 5.48 -1.77 -17.87
N PHE A 114 4.17 -1.53 -17.79
CA PHE A 114 3.58 -0.62 -16.78
C PHE A 114 3.90 -1.02 -15.34
N PHE A 115 4.12 -2.31 -15.08
CA PHE A 115 4.50 -2.82 -13.75
C PHE A 115 5.97 -2.55 -13.40
N ALA A 116 6.76 -2.08 -14.36
CA ALA A 116 8.15 -1.69 -14.18
C ALA A 116 8.32 -0.18 -13.89
N LEU A 117 7.28 0.65 -14.13
CA LEU A 117 7.31 2.09 -13.84
C LEU A 117 7.84 2.43 -12.42
N PRO A 118 7.52 1.66 -11.35
CA PRO A 118 8.01 1.99 -10.01
C PRO A 118 9.53 1.98 -9.84
N TYR A 119 10.27 1.43 -10.81
CA TYR A 119 11.72 1.33 -10.78
C TYR A 119 12.44 2.48 -11.49
N LEU A 120 11.71 3.32 -12.21
CA LEU A 120 12.26 4.51 -12.88
C LEU A 120 12.55 5.62 -11.87
N ASP A 121 13.41 6.58 -12.24
CA ASP A 121 13.47 7.83 -11.51
C ASP A 121 12.13 8.58 -11.65
N PRO A 122 11.62 9.27 -10.60
CA PRO A 122 10.39 10.03 -10.72
C PRO A 122 10.35 11.01 -11.89
N SER A 123 11.51 11.55 -12.30
CA SER A 123 11.61 12.48 -13.44
C SER A 123 11.51 11.79 -14.81
N GLU A 124 11.74 10.49 -14.89
CA GLU A 124 11.72 9.71 -16.14
C GLU A 124 10.34 9.09 -16.44
N VAL A 125 9.44 9.04 -15.44
CA VAL A 125 8.16 8.30 -15.57
C VAL A 125 7.27 8.85 -16.67
N GLU A 126 7.11 10.18 -16.76
CA GLU A 126 6.24 10.79 -17.77
C GLU A 126 6.81 10.63 -19.17
N ASP A 127 8.12 10.87 -19.34
CA ASP A 127 8.80 10.67 -20.62
C ASP A 127 8.74 9.21 -21.08
N SER A 128 9.03 8.26 -20.20
CA SER A 128 8.93 6.83 -20.56
C SER A 128 7.50 6.40 -20.89
N PHE A 129 6.49 6.94 -20.20
CA PHE A 129 5.10 6.68 -20.58
C PHE A 129 4.81 7.23 -21.99
N CYS A 130 5.10 8.50 -22.23
CA CYS A 130 4.75 9.20 -23.46
C CYS A 130 5.53 8.73 -24.69
N PHE A 131 6.84 8.46 -24.55
CA PHE A 131 7.74 8.19 -25.67
C PHE A 131 8.10 6.72 -25.84
N ASP A 132 8.03 5.90 -24.78
CA ASP A 132 8.36 4.47 -24.88
C ASP A 132 7.12 3.58 -24.90
N MET A 133 6.05 3.92 -24.16
CA MET A 133 4.86 3.05 -24.03
C MET A 133 3.73 3.43 -24.98
N MET A 134 3.40 4.72 -25.10
CA MET A 134 2.26 5.17 -25.88
C MET A 134 2.37 4.98 -27.40
N PRO A 135 3.55 5.03 -28.05
CA PRO A 135 3.66 4.77 -29.49
C PRO A 135 3.22 3.36 -29.90
N ASP A 136 3.36 2.38 -29.00
CA ASP A 136 3.03 0.97 -29.24
C ASP A 136 1.63 0.59 -28.71
N VAL A 137 0.76 1.57 -28.42
CA VAL A 137 -0.58 1.30 -27.90
C VAL A 137 -1.40 0.46 -28.91
N PRO A 138 -1.94 -0.70 -28.50
CA PRO A 138 -2.80 -1.49 -29.37
C PRO A 138 -4.08 -0.74 -29.77
N GLU A 139 -4.63 -1.04 -30.96
CA GLU A 139 -5.84 -0.40 -31.48
C GLU A 139 -7.12 -0.66 -30.64
N ASP A 140 -7.09 -1.61 -29.71
CA ASP A 140 -8.22 -1.87 -28.80
C ASP A 140 -8.52 -0.63 -27.93
N PRO A 141 -9.74 -0.06 -27.99
CA PRO A 141 -10.13 1.09 -27.16
C PRO A 141 -9.93 0.89 -25.66
N LYS A 142 -9.95 -0.36 -25.18
CA LYS A 142 -9.67 -0.69 -23.77
C LYS A 142 -8.23 -0.36 -23.39
N CYS A 143 -7.28 -0.47 -24.32
CA CYS A 143 -5.88 -0.10 -24.08
C CYS A 143 -5.75 1.42 -23.90
N GLN A 144 -6.49 2.21 -24.68
CA GLN A 144 -6.55 3.66 -24.49
C GLN A 144 -7.19 4.02 -23.15
N GLU A 145 -8.28 3.36 -22.75
CA GLU A 145 -8.89 3.57 -21.43
C GLU A 145 -7.93 3.21 -20.28
N PHE A 146 -7.16 2.13 -20.44
CA PHE A 146 -6.12 1.76 -19.49
C PHE A 146 -5.01 2.80 -19.40
N ALA A 147 -4.49 3.27 -20.54
CA ALA A 147 -3.45 4.29 -20.60
C ALA A 147 -3.90 5.59 -19.93
N GLU A 148 -5.11 6.07 -20.23
CA GLU A 148 -5.68 7.27 -19.62
C GLU A 148 -5.80 7.13 -18.10
N TYR A 149 -6.30 5.98 -17.63
CA TYR A 149 -6.36 5.67 -16.20
C TYR A 149 -4.98 5.73 -15.54
N VAL A 150 -3.97 5.11 -16.15
CA VAL A 150 -2.60 5.11 -15.62
C VAL A 150 -2.03 6.54 -15.61
N PHE A 151 -2.25 7.30 -16.67
CA PHE A 151 -1.75 8.66 -16.80
C PHE A 151 -2.29 9.57 -15.69
N GLN A 152 -3.62 9.61 -15.54
CA GLN A 152 -4.32 10.44 -14.55
C GLN A 152 -4.06 9.98 -13.11
N THR A 153 -3.81 8.70 -12.88
CA THR A 153 -3.67 8.15 -11.53
C THR A 153 -2.23 8.18 -11.03
N PHE A 154 -1.26 7.92 -11.90
CA PHE A 154 0.13 7.65 -11.47
C PHE A 154 1.20 8.48 -12.20
N VAL A 155 1.03 8.82 -13.47
CA VAL A 155 2.15 9.32 -14.31
C VAL A 155 2.30 10.83 -14.26
N SER A 156 1.23 11.58 -14.53
CA SER A 156 1.30 13.04 -14.61
C SER A 156 1.82 13.63 -13.28
N PRO A 157 2.57 14.74 -13.30
CA PRO A 157 2.97 15.47 -12.10
C PRO A 157 1.76 15.91 -11.25
N GLU A 158 0.61 16.13 -11.88
CA GLU A 158 -0.68 16.50 -11.29
C GLU A 158 -1.60 15.29 -11.05
N SER A 159 -1.12 14.06 -11.30
CA SER A 159 -1.90 12.84 -11.09
C SER A 159 -2.35 12.69 -9.63
N VAL A 160 -3.33 11.82 -9.40
CA VAL A 160 -3.84 11.54 -8.04
C VAL A 160 -2.71 11.11 -7.11
N PHE A 161 -1.74 10.36 -7.64
CA PHE A 161 -0.54 9.91 -6.94
C PHE A 161 0.70 10.14 -7.80
N PRO A 162 1.34 11.32 -7.70
CA PRO A 162 2.48 11.66 -8.55
C PRO A 162 3.67 10.71 -8.36
N PRO A 163 4.53 10.54 -9.38
CA PRO A 163 5.65 9.59 -9.37
C PRO A 163 6.50 9.63 -8.11
N LYS A 164 6.77 10.82 -7.58
CA LYS A 164 7.59 11.04 -6.37
C LYS A 164 7.11 10.27 -5.13
N LEU A 165 5.82 9.91 -5.08
CA LEU A 165 5.22 9.16 -3.98
C LEU A 165 5.47 7.66 -4.06
N TRP A 166 5.72 7.09 -5.24
CA TRP A 166 5.69 5.63 -5.42
C TRP A 166 6.88 5.06 -6.21
N THR A 167 7.65 5.90 -6.92
CA THR A 167 8.87 5.45 -7.58
C THR A 167 10.03 5.34 -6.60
N GLN A 168 10.84 4.31 -6.80
CA GLN A 168 12.03 4.08 -6.02
C GLN A 168 13.01 3.18 -6.79
N LYS A 169 14.29 3.57 -6.77
CA LYS A 169 15.35 2.69 -7.23
C LYS A 169 15.29 1.34 -6.51
N PRO A 170 15.48 0.21 -7.21
CA PRO A 170 15.54 -1.10 -6.56
C PRO A 170 16.56 -1.06 -5.41
N SER A 171 16.09 -1.18 -4.17
CA SER A 171 16.95 -1.33 -3.00
C SER A 171 16.80 -2.75 -2.43
N GLN A 172 17.80 -3.20 -1.68
CA GLN A 172 17.77 -4.51 -1.01
C GLN A 172 16.75 -4.58 0.15
N GLU A 173 16.08 -3.48 0.48
CA GLU A 173 15.09 -3.47 1.55
C GLU A 173 13.81 -4.16 1.12
N ILE A 174 13.39 -5.16 1.92
CA ILE A 174 12.13 -5.86 1.74
C ILE A 174 11.00 -4.88 2.03
N ARG A 175 10.45 -4.28 0.97
CA ARG A 175 9.29 -3.38 1.01
C ARG A 175 8.06 -4.05 0.40
N THR A 176 7.88 -5.35 0.64
CA THR A 176 6.70 -6.09 0.22
C THR A 176 5.69 -6.15 1.36
N THR A 177 4.43 -5.78 1.09
CA THR A 177 3.32 -5.85 2.07
C THR A 177 2.82 -7.26 2.33
N ASN A 178 3.41 -8.28 1.69
CA ASN A 178 3.04 -9.69 1.84
C ASN A 178 2.88 -10.11 3.31
N ALA A 179 3.74 -9.61 4.20
CA ALA A 179 3.65 -9.94 5.61
C ALA A 179 2.46 -9.26 6.32
N ALA A 180 2.16 -8.00 5.98
CA ALA A 180 0.97 -7.31 6.48
C ALA A 180 -0.32 -7.96 5.94
N GLU A 181 -0.36 -8.35 4.66
CA GLU A 181 -1.50 -9.06 4.08
C GLU A 181 -1.69 -10.45 4.66
N ALA A 182 -0.60 -11.20 4.88
CA ALA A 182 -0.65 -12.48 5.55
C ALA A 182 -1.16 -12.33 6.98
N PHE A 183 -0.73 -11.28 7.69
CA PHE A 183 -1.25 -10.95 9.01
C PHE A 183 -2.75 -10.67 8.97
N HIS A 184 -3.22 -9.82 8.05
CA HIS A 184 -4.65 -9.51 7.92
C HIS A 184 -5.50 -10.74 7.60
N ARG A 185 -5.01 -11.62 6.73
CA ARG A 185 -5.67 -12.90 6.42
C ARG A 185 -5.75 -13.79 7.67
N HIS A 186 -4.64 -13.98 8.38
CA HIS A 186 -4.61 -14.77 9.60
C HIS A 186 -5.52 -14.20 10.70
N LEU A 187 -5.50 -12.88 10.88
CA LEU A 187 -6.37 -12.21 11.84
C LEU A 187 -7.85 -12.44 11.49
N ASN A 188 -8.22 -12.36 10.21
CA ASN A 188 -9.60 -12.61 9.77
C ASN A 188 -10.05 -14.06 10.00
N GLU A 189 -9.16 -15.04 9.90
CA GLU A 189 -9.46 -16.46 10.18
C GLU A 189 -9.87 -16.70 11.65
N ASN A 190 -9.49 -15.82 12.58
CA ASN A 190 -9.89 -15.91 13.98
C ASN A 190 -11.38 -15.54 14.22
N PHE A 191 -12.09 -15.04 13.20
CA PHE A 191 -13.46 -14.57 13.35
C PHE A 191 -14.45 -15.38 12.52
N ALA A 192 -15.46 -15.95 13.18
CA ALA A 192 -16.58 -16.63 12.52
C ALA A 192 -17.57 -15.67 11.81
N SER A 193 -17.48 -14.36 12.07
CA SER A 193 -18.35 -13.33 11.51
C SER A 193 -17.53 -12.15 11.03
N LYS A 194 -18.03 -11.47 9.99
CA LYS A 194 -17.48 -10.19 9.51
C LYS A 194 -17.54 -9.10 10.59
N HIS A 195 -18.43 -9.24 11.57
CA HIS A 195 -18.62 -8.28 12.67
C HIS A 195 -18.50 -8.96 14.04
N PRO A 196 -17.29 -9.37 14.47
CA PRO A 196 -17.10 -9.88 15.81
C PRO A 196 -17.39 -8.77 16.84
N ASN A 197 -17.93 -9.13 18.02
CA ASN A 197 -18.07 -8.16 19.10
C ASN A 197 -16.68 -7.68 19.58
N ILE A 198 -16.65 -6.55 20.30
CA ILE A 198 -15.39 -5.92 20.72
C ILE A 198 -14.55 -6.80 21.65
N PHE A 199 -15.17 -7.65 22.48
CA PHE A 199 -14.44 -8.55 23.38
C PHE A 199 -13.72 -9.65 22.59
N THR A 200 -14.43 -10.31 21.67
CA THR A 200 -13.84 -11.32 20.77
C THR A 200 -12.71 -10.72 19.92
N PHE A 201 -12.92 -9.53 19.40
CA PHE A 201 -11.88 -8.81 18.66
C PHE A 201 -10.65 -8.51 19.52
N THR A 202 -10.86 -7.97 20.73
CA THR A 202 -9.78 -7.61 21.65
C THR A 202 -8.97 -8.84 22.07
N GLU A 203 -9.62 -9.97 22.34
CA GLU A 203 -8.93 -11.21 22.68
C GLU A 203 -8.10 -11.76 21.52
N ALA A 204 -8.58 -11.66 20.28
CA ALA A 204 -7.79 -12.02 19.11
C ALA A 204 -6.53 -11.12 18.98
N ILE A 205 -6.68 -9.80 19.12
CA ILE A 205 -5.54 -8.87 19.08
C ILE A 205 -4.52 -9.15 20.19
N LYS A 206 -4.98 -9.45 21.42
CA LYS A 206 -4.08 -9.82 22.52
C LYS A 206 -3.29 -11.10 22.22
N ARG A 207 -3.92 -12.11 21.61
CA ARG A 207 -3.25 -13.34 21.19
C ARG A 207 -2.18 -13.06 20.14
N GLU A 208 -2.49 -12.25 19.13
CA GLU A 208 -1.51 -11.81 18.12
C GLU A 208 -0.33 -11.05 18.74
N GLN A 209 -0.62 -10.16 19.70
CA GLN A 209 0.40 -9.40 20.41
C GLN A 209 1.31 -10.31 21.25
N ALA A 210 0.76 -11.33 21.91
CA ALA A 210 1.54 -12.32 22.66
C ALA A 210 2.50 -13.09 21.73
N MET A 211 2.00 -13.55 20.58
CA MET A 211 2.83 -14.24 19.56
C MET A 211 3.92 -13.32 19.01
N THR A 212 3.59 -12.06 18.74
CA THR A 212 4.54 -11.04 18.28
C THR A 212 5.65 -10.79 19.31
N THR A 213 5.30 -10.68 20.59
CA THR A 213 6.25 -10.48 21.68
C THR A 213 7.23 -11.66 21.79
N VAL A 214 6.75 -12.89 21.62
CA VAL A 214 7.60 -14.09 21.60
C VAL A 214 8.58 -14.05 20.42
N LYS A 215 8.12 -13.65 19.22
CA LYS A 215 8.97 -13.51 18.03
C LYS A 215 10.08 -12.47 18.25
N LEU A 216 9.75 -11.32 18.83
CA LEU A 216 10.70 -10.24 19.10
C LEU A 216 11.75 -10.59 20.17
N LYS A 217 11.41 -11.46 21.13
CA LYS A 217 12.33 -11.90 22.19
C LYS A 217 13.31 -13.00 21.76
N LYS A 218 13.06 -13.68 20.63
CA LYS A 218 14.04 -14.62 20.08
C LYS A 218 15.22 -13.82 19.51
N LYS A 219 16.38 -13.89 20.19
CA LYS A 219 17.64 -13.36 19.63
C LYS A 219 17.92 -14.03 18.28
N PRO A 220 18.49 -13.31 17.30
CA PRO A 220 19.04 -13.96 16.12
C PRO A 220 20.11 -14.97 16.58
N GLY A 221 19.99 -16.20 16.09
CA GLY A 221 21.05 -17.22 16.20
C GLY A 221 22.16 -16.96 15.20
#